data_AF-A0A9E7AVE8-F1
#
_entry.id   AF-A0A9E7AVE8-F1
#
_cell.length_a   1.000
_cell.length_b   1.000
_cell.length_c   1.000
_cell.angle_alpha   90.00
_cell.angle_beta   90.00
_cell.angle_gamma   90.00
#
_symmetry.space_group_name_H-M   'P 1'
#
loop_
_entity.id
_entity.type
_entity.pdbx_description
1 polymer ?
#
loop_
_entity_poly.entity_id
_entity_poly.type
_entity_poly.pdbx_seq_one_letter_code
_entity_poly.pdbx_strand_id
1 'polypeptide(L)'
;MTAKQHSDMAADSIEFECELPDPPEKVWRALTVPDLLAAWMMPNDIKPEIGGRFAFAKADAPIECEILDAEPERLLRYSWRERPAPGDTADPLTSPLDSIVTVTLDRTVSGGTHLRIVHNGFARVATPAIAGAGCRVSLNAHSPRQTIAANTPRLVLRAA
;
A
#
# COMPACT_ATOMS: atom_id res chain seq x y z
N MET A 1 -22.48 3.72 -21.00
CA MET A 1 -21.58 2.57 -21.21
C MET A 1 -20.61 2.54 -20.04
N THR A 2 -20.73 1.47 -19.25
CA THR A 2 -19.83 0.97 -18.18
C THR A 2 -19.15 1.97 -17.25
N ALA A 3 -19.84 2.30 -16.16
CA ALA A 3 -19.21 2.59 -14.88
C ALA A 3 -18.37 1.37 -14.46
N LYS A 4 -17.06 1.54 -14.32
CA LYS A 4 -16.16 0.51 -13.80
C LYS A 4 -16.49 0.31 -12.32
N GLN A 5 -17.02 -0.88 -12.01
CA GLN A 5 -17.31 -1.37 -10.67
C GLN A 5 -16.04 -1.32 -9.82
N HIS A 6 -16.12 -0.60 -8.71
CA HIS A 6 -15.20 -0.71 -7.59
C HIS A 6 -15.44 -2.10 -6.98
N SER A 7 -14.58 -3.07 -7.32
CA SER A 7 -14.69 -4.43 -6.78
C SER A 7 -14.17 -4.45 -5.36
N ASP A 8 -15.06 -4.85 -4.45
CA ASP A 8 -14.84 -5.10 -3.03
C ASP A 8 -13.93 -6.34 -2.83
N MET A 9 -12.63 -6.15 -3.11
CA MET A 9 -11.53 -7.07 -2.81
C MET A 9 -10.32 -6.31 -2.22
N ALA A 10 -10.54 -5.05 -1.83
CA ALA A 10 -9.56 -4.02 -1.52
C ALA A 10 -9.20 -3.94 -0.03
N ALA A 11 -9.11 -5.07 0.68
CA ALA A 11 -8.80 -5.04 2.11
C ALA A 11 -7.28 -4.98 2.40
N ASP A 12 -6.42 -5.17 1.40
CA ASP A 12 -4.97 -5.38 1.58
C ASP A 12 -4.08 -4.69 0.52
N SER A 13 -4.64 -3.83 -0.32
CA SER A 13 -3.85 -3.11 -1.32
C SER A 13 -4.33 -1.69 -1.54
N ILE A 14 -3.37 -0.79 -1.74
CA ILE A 14 -3.55 0.58 -2.19
C ILE A 14 -3.04 0.65 -3.62
N GLU A 15 -3.88 1.13 -4.53
CA GLU A 15 -3.54 1.24 -5.95
C GLU A 15 -3.66 2.69 -6.40
N PHE A 16 -2.68 3.14 -7.18
CA PHE A 16 -2.65 4.45 -7.82
C PHE A 16 -2.30 4.29 -9.29
N GLU A 17 -3.04 4.98 -10.17
CA GLU A 17 -2.81 4.98 -11.61
C GLU A 17 -2.89 6.41 -12.15
N CYS A 18 -1.97 6.78 -13.05
CA CYS A 18 -2.04 8.03 -13.78
C CYS A 18 -1.36 7.97 -15.15
N GLU A 19 -1.73 8.91 -16.01
CA GLU A 19 -1.10 9.13 -17.32
C GLU A 19 -0.15 10.32 -17.22
N LEU A 20 1.12 10.11 -17.53
CA LEU A 20 2.15 11.14 -17.54
C LEU A 20 2.52 11.49 -18.99
N PRO A 21 2.70 12.79 -19.32
CA PRO A 21 3.14 13.19 -20.65
C PRO A 21 4.61 12.85 -20.94
N ASP A 22 5.36 12.53 -19.89
CA ASP A 22 6.78 12.19 -19.97
C ASP A 22 6.99 10.71 -20.32
N PRO A 23 8.06 10.37 -21.07
CA PRO A 23 8.31 9.01 -21.51
C PRO A 23 8.87 8.13 -20.36
N PRO A 24 8.75 6.79 -20.45
CA PRO A 24 9.11 5.89 -19.35
C PRO A 24 10.55 6.03 -18.86
N GLU A 25 11.50 6.39 -19.73
CA GLU A 25 12.90 6.66 -19.38
C GLU A 25 13.03 7.77 -18.34
N LYS A 26 12.22 8.83 -18.48
CA LYS A 26 12.25 9.98 -17.57
C LYS A 26 11.58 9.62 -16.24
N VAL A 27 10.46 8.90 -16.29
CA VAL A 27 9.74 8.45 -15.10
C VAL A 27 10.58 7.46 -14.30
N TRP A 28 11.26 6.52 -14.99
CA TRP A 28 12.19 5.58 -14.38
C TRP A 28 13.30 6.28 -13.60
N ARG A 29 13.92 7.31 -14.19
CA ARG A 29 14.95 8.10 -13.49
C ARG A 29 14.39 8.80 -12.25
N ALA A 30 13.15 9.31 -12.31
CA ALA A 30 12.52 9.92 -11.14
C ALA A 30 12.24 8.92 -10.00
N LEU A 31 12.18 7.62 -10.31
CA LEU A 31 11.95 6.53 -9.36
C LEU A 31 13.25 5.85 -8.88
N THR A 32 14.36 6.01 -9.58
CA THR A 32 15.59 5.21 -9.35
C THR A 32 16.86 6.03 -9.15
N VAL A 33 16.82 7.33 -9.40
CA VAL A 33 17.93 8.24 -9.08
C VAL A 33 17.66 8.85 -7.70
N PRO A 34 18.53 8.65 -6.69
CA PRO A 34 18.30 9.07 -5.32
C PRO A 34 17.86 10.53 -5.17
N ASP A 35 18.60 11.45 -5.81
CA ASP A 35 18.31 12.90 -5.74
C ASP A 35 16.97 13.27 -6.37
N LEU A 36 16.58 12.58 -7.46
CA LEU A 36 15.31 12.84 -8.12
C LEU A 36 14.14 12.26 -7.33
N LEU A 37 14.30 11.08 -6.75
CA LEU A 37 13.30 10.46 -5.88
C LEU A 37 13.11 11.27 -4.60
N ALA A 38 14.20 11.74 -4.00
CA ALA A 38 14.17 12.58 -2.80
C ALA A 38 13.46 13.93 -3.01
N ALA A 39 13.39 14.44 -4.24
CA ALA A 39 12.73 15.71 -4.55
C ALA A 39 11.21 15.70 -4.36
N TRP A 40 10.57 14.52 -4.42
CA TRP A 40 9.12 14.38 -4.25
C TRP A 40 8.72 13.32 -3.21
N MET A 41 9.69 12.56 -2.71
CA MET A 41 9.50 11.54 -1.69
C MET A 41 10.40 11.82 -0.47
N MET A 42 11.22 10.85 -0.05
CA MET A 42 12.11 10.96 1.10
C MET A 42 13.57 10.82 0.66
N PRO A 43 14.54 11.43 1.39
CA PRO A 43 15.96 11.15 1.16
C PRO A 43 16.22 9.65 1.22
N ASN A 44 17.02 9.15 0.29
CA ASN A 44 17.26 7.72 0.12
C ASN A 44 18.59 7.47 -0.59
N ASP A 45 18.98 6.20 -0.67
CA ASP A 45 20.18 5.71 -1.34
C ASP A 45 19.87 4.58 -2.33
N ILE A 46 18.70 4.63 -2.98
CA ILE A 46 18.22 3.58 -3.89
C ILE A 46 19.23 3.28 -5.02
N LYS A 47 19.38 2.00 -5.32
CA LYS A 47 20.03 1.49 -6.54
C LYS A 47 19.13 0.41 -7.12
N PRO A 48 18.69 0.49 -8.39
CA PRO A 48 17.77 -0.48 -8.99
C PRO A 48 18.48 -1.78 -9.37
N GLU A 49 19.10 -2.43 -8.38
CA GLU A 49 19.82 -3.69 -8.50
C GLU A 49 19.09 -4.74 -7.65
N ILE A 50 18.67 -5.85 -8.26
CA ILE A 50 17.92 -6.91 -7.56
C ILE A 50 18.73 -7.44 -6.37
N GLY A 51 18.09 -7.56 -5.20
CA GLY A 51 18.71 -7.91 -3.92
C GLY A 51 19.45 -6.73 -3.24
N GLY A 52 19.57 -5.59 -3.92
CA GLY A 52 20.10 -4.35 -3.37
C GLY A 52 19.22 -3.83 -2.24
N ARG A 53 19.85 -3.40 -1.15
CA ARG A 53 19.18 -2.77 -0.01
C ARG A 53 19.40 -1.28 -0.04
N PHE A 54 18.37 -0.55 0.38
CA PHE A 54 18.39 0.90 0.52
C PHE A 54 17.41 1.30 1.63
N ALA A 55 17.44 2.56 2.05
CA ALA A 55 16.51 3.05 3.05
C ALA A 55 15.95 4.42 2.69
N PHE A 56 14.69 4.66 3.07
CA PHE A 56 14.14 6.01 3.13
C PHE A 56 14.39 6.61 4.51
N ALA A 57 14.98 7.80 4.55
CA ALA A 57 15.20 8.55 5.78
C ALA A 57 13.89 9.16 6.28
N LYS A 58 13.40 8.65 7.40
CA LYS A 58 12.26 9.16 8.17
C LYS A 58 12.76 9.59 9.55
N ALA A 59 12.13 10.62 10.14
CA ALA A 59 12.64 11.30 11.33
C ALA A 59 12.86 10.37 12.54
N ASP A 60 11.97 9.40 12.75
CA ASP A 60 11.99 8.52 13.92
C ASP A 60 12.83 7.25 13.69
N ALA A 61 12.59 6.58 12.55
CA ALA A 61 13.29 5.37 12.16
C ALA A 61 13.26 5.23 10.63
N PRO A 62 14.37 4.80 10.01
CA PRO A 62 14.41 4.59 8.56
C PRO A 62 13.45 3.49 8.12
N ILE A 63 12.97 3.60 6.89
CA ILE A 63 12.19 2.55 6.23
C ILE A 63 13.17 1.69 5.46
N GLU A 64 13.28 0.43 5.84
CA GLU A 64 14.21 -0.52 5.20
C GLU A 64 13.56 -1.12 3.95
N CYS A 65 14.28 -1.05 2.84
CA CYS A 65 13.82 -1.54 1.56
C CYS A 65 14.84 -2.49 0.92
N GLU A 66 14.32 -3.38 0.08
CA GLU A 66 15.10 -4.31 -0.73
C GLU A 66 14.47 -4.41 -2.10
N ILE A 67 15.27 -4.24 -3.16
CA ILE A 67 14.83 -4.39 -4.54
C ILE A 67 14.55 -5.87 -4.80
N LEU A 68 13.30 -6.17 -5.10
CA LEU A 68 12.83 -7.52 -5.40
C LEU A 68 12.83 -7.81 -6.90
N ASP A 69 12.57 -6.77 -7.71
CA ASP A 69 12.62 -6.85 -9.16
C ASP A 69 12.92 -5.45 -9.73
N ALA A 70 13.66 -5.41 -10.83
CA ALA A 70 14.05 -4.18 -11.50
C ALA A 70 14.29 -4.45 -12.99
N GLU A 71 13.34 -4.03 -13.81
CA GLU A 71 13.47 -3.99 -15.25
C GLU A 71 13.45 -2.53 -15.71
N PRO A 72 14.57 -2.01 -16.24
CA PRO A 72 14.67 -0.63 -16.66
C PRO A 72 13.46 -0.18 -17.46
N GLU A 73 12.90 0.96 -17.07
CA GLU A 73 11.86 1.67 -17.81
C GLU A 73 10.51 0.93 -17.88
N ARG A 74 10.36 -0.17 -17.12
CA ARG A 74 9.16 -1.03 -17.17
C ARG A 74 8.64 -1.44 -15.80
N LEU A 75 9.49 -1.95 -14.92
CA LEU A 75 9.08 -2.55 -13.66
C LEU A 75 10.07 -2.24 -12.54
N LEU A 76 9.58 -1.69 -11.44
CA LEU A 76 10.35 -1.57 -10.21
C LEU A 76 9.53 -2.17 -9.06
N ARG A 77 10.10 -3.13 -8.35
CA ARG A 77 9.44 -3.78 -7.21
C ARG A 77 10.38 -3.84 -6.02
N TYR A 78 9.92 -3.37 -4.87
CA TYR A 78 10.73 -3.38 -3.65
C TYR A 78 9.89 -3.62 -2.40
N SER A 79 10.53 -4.20 -1.38
CA SER A 79 9.95 -4.32 -0.05
C SER A 79 9.93 -2.99 0.68
N TRP A 80 9.00 -2.84 1.61
CA TRP A 80 8.85 -1.69 2.47
C TRP A 80 8.64 -2.19 3.89
N ARG A 81 9.65 -1.98 4.75
CA ARG A 81 9.65 -2.45 6.14
C ARG A 81 9.82 -1.27 7.08
N GLU A 82 8.80 -1.02 7.89
CA GLU A 82 8.87 -0.03 8.96
C GLU A 82 9.17 -0.70 10.30
N ARG A 83 10.22 -0.23 10.99
CA ARG A 83 10.57 -0.72 12.32
C ARG A 83 9.98 0.21 13.39
N PRO A 84 9.50 -0.33 14.53
CA PRO A 84 9.12 0.49 15.67
C PRO A 84 10.28 1.34 16.16
N ALA A 85 9.98 2.54 16.68
CA ALA A 85 10.99 3.41 17.25
C ALA A 85 11.63 2.77 18.51
N PRO A 86 12.92 3.01 18.78
CA PRO A 86 13.58 2.52 19.98
C PRO A 86 12.87 3.04 21.24
N GLY A 87 12.42 2.14 22.12
CA GLY A 87 11.73 2.50 23.37
C GLY A 87 10.21 2.41 23.29
N ASP A 88 9.64 2.23 22.10
CA ASP A 88 8.27 1.75 21.94
C ASP A 88 8.27 0.24 22.21
N THR A 89 7.67 -0.22 23.31
CA THR A 89 7.44 -1.65 23.51
C THR A 89 6.48 -2.05 22.40
N ALA A 90 6.99 -2.72 21.36
CA ALA A 90 6.20 -3.18 20.23
C ALA A 90 4.92 -3.82 20.76
N ASP A 91 3.80 -3.11 20.67
CA ASP A 91 2.50 -3.71 20.88
C ASP A 91 2.43 -4.77 19.76
N PRO A 92 2.08 -6.03 20.06
CA PRO A 92 1.86 -7.04 19.03
C PRO A 92 0.90 -6.56 17.91
N LEU A 93 0.09 -5.54 18.20
CA LEU A 93 -0.77 -4.86 17.24
C LEU A 93 -0.08 -3.77 16.38
N THR A 94 1.10 -3.28 16.75
CA THR A 94 2.00 -2.36 16.01
C THR A 94 3.29 -3.04 15.55
N SER A 95 3.17 -4.30 15.10
CA SER A 95 4.28 -5.03 14.49
C SER A 95 4.79 -4.34 13.21
N PRO A 96 6.06 -4.56 12.82
CA PRO A 96 6.62 -4.05 11.56
C PRO A 96 5.69 -4.37 10.39
N LEU A 97 5.34 -3.35 9.60
CA LEU A 97 4.60 -3.54 8.37
C LEU A 97 5.59 -4.00 7.31
N ASP A 98 5.52 -5.27 6.94
CA ASP A 98 6.22 -5.84 5.80
C ASP A 98 5.29 -5.81 4.60
N SER A 99 5.53 -4.85 3.71
CA SER A 99 4.71 -4.62 2.53
C SER A 99 5.56 -4.58 1.27
N ILE A 100 4.92 -4.61 0.11
CA ILE A 100 5.59 -4.59 -1.19
C ILE A 100 5.01 -3.47 -2.03
N VAL A 101 5.89 -2.68 -2.63
CA VAL A 101 5.55 -1.67 -3.62
C VAL A 101 5.93 -2.21 -5.00
N THR A 102 4.98 -2.21 -5.92
CA THR A 102 5.17 -2.59 -7.32
C THR A 102 4.79 -1.41 -8.20
N VAL A 103 5.74 -0.94 -8.99
CA VAL A 103 5.58 0.15 -9.95
C VAL A 103 5.73 -0.39 -11.36
N THR A 104 4.73 -0.18 -12.21
CA THR A 104 4.78 -0.53 -13.63
C THR A 104 4.67 0.71 -14.49
N LEU A 105 5.50 0.77 -15.53
CA LEU A 105 5.58 1.84 -16.51
C LEU A 105 5.25 1.28 -17.89
N ASP A 106 4.12 1.67 -18.46
CA ASP A 106 3.72 1.29 -19.81
C ASP A 106 3.79 2.51 -20.73
N ARG A 107 4.48 2.39 -21.86
CA ARG A 107 4.53 3.47 -22.85
C ARG A 107 3.15 3.64 -23.48
N THR A 108 2.65 4.86 -23.49
CA THR A 108 1.37 5.19 -24.14
C THR A 108 1.56 5.39 -25.64
N VAL A 109 0.45 5.36 -26.39
CA VAL A 109 0.44 5.66 -27.83
C VAL A 109 0.90 7.08 -28.14
N SER A 110 0.75 8.03 -27.21
CA SER A 110 1.22 9.41 -27.36
C SER A 110 2.70 9.60 -27.00
N GLY A 111 3.39 8.52 -26.57
CA GLY A 111 4.79 8.54 -26.17
C GLY A 111 5.02 8.91 -24.70
N GLY A 112 3.96 9.12 -23.93
CA GLY A 112 4.00 9.30 -22.47
C GLY A 112 4.06 7.96 -21.71
N THR A 113 3.71 7.99 -20.43
CA THR A 113 3.76 6.82 -19.53
C THR A 113 2.45 6.64 -18.78
N HIS A 114 1.85 5.46 -18.90
CA HIS A 114 0.85 4.98 -17.96
C HIS A 114 1.59 4.41 -16.74
N LEU A 115 1.54 5.14 -15.64
CA LEU A 115 2.15 4.77 -14.36
C LEU A 115 1.10 4.08 -13.49
N ARG A 116 1.41 2.88 -13.03
CA ARG A 116 0.62 2.17 -12.01
C ARG A 116 1.51 1.82 -10.82
N ILE A 117 1.04 2.13 -9.62
CA ILE A 117 1.68 1.81 -8.34
C ILE A 117 0.71 0.96 -7.54
N VAL A 118 1.15 -0.22 -7.11
CA VAL A 118 0.42 -1.09 -6.20
C VAL A 118 1.25 -1.28 -4.95
N HIS A 119 0.71 -0.89 -3.81
CA HIS A 119 1.28 -1.15 -2.49
C HIS A 119 0.40 -2.17 -1.79
N ASN A 120 0.92 -3.35 -1.45
CA ASN A 120 0.15 -4.43 -0.82
C ASN A 120 0.91 -5.10 0.35
N GLY A 121 0.21 -5.90 1.16
CA GLY A 121 0.77 -6.54 2.34
C GLY A 121 0.47 -5.80 3.65
N PHE A 122 -0.63 -5.05 3.68
CA PHE A 122 -1.20 -4.42 4.87
C PHE A 122 -2.05 -5.40 5.71
N ALA A 123 -2.39 -6.58 5.20
CA ALA A 123 -3.20 -7.58 5.85
C ALA A 123 -2.43 -8.15 7.02
N ARG A 124 -2.99 -7.91 8.19
CA ARG A 124 -2.46 -8.40 9.46
C ARG A 124 -2.68 -9.90 9.51
N VAL A 125 -1.62 -10.69 9.52
CA VAL A 125 -1.71 -12.07 10.00
C VAL A 125 -1.89 -12.00 11.50
N ALA A 126 -3.12 -12.08 11.98
CA ALA A 126 -3.37 -12.34 13.39
C ALA A 126 -2.81 -13.73 13.70
N THR A 127 -1.64 -13.79 14.34
CA THR A 127 -1.17 -15.04 14.96
C THR A 127 -2.22 -15.47 15.99
N PRO A 128 -2.88 -16.63 15.82
CA PRO A 128 -3.72 -17.14 16.88
C PRO A 128 -2.81 -17.39 18.09
N ALA A 129 -3.08 -16.69 19.19
CA ALA A 129 -2.47 -17.03 20.45
C ALA A 129 -2.91 -18.46 20.78
N ILE A 130 -2.01 -19.44 20.64
CA ILE A 130 -2.19 -20.74 21.28
C ILE A 130 -2.06 -20.52 22.78
N ALA A 131 -3.16 -20.12 23.41
CA ALA A 131 -3.31 -20.16 24.84
C ALA A 131 -3.27 -21.64 25.25
N GLY A 132 -2.11 -22.06 25.76
CA GLY A 132 -1.98 -23.31 26.47
C GLY A 132 -2.96 -23.34 27.65
N ALA A 133 -3.60 -24.50 27.82
CA ALA A 133 -4.48 -24.89 28.91
C ALA A 133 -5.88 -24.24 28.96
N GLY A 134 -6.80 -24.86 28.22
CA GLY A 134 -8.11 -25.20 28.77
C GLY A 134 -9.13 -24.07 28.87
N CYS A 135 -9.67 -23.62 27.73
CA CYS A 135 -11.00 -23.00 27.71
C CYS A 135 -11.75 -23.42 26.45
N ARG A 136 -12.92 -24.04 26.66
CA ARG A 136 -13.81 -24.57 25.62
C ARG A 136 -14.47 -23.38 24.91
N VAL A 137 -14.17 -23.17 23.63
CA VAL A 137 -14.88 -22.20 22.81
C VAL A 137 -16.23 -22.80 22.40
N SER A 138 -17.32 -22.21 22.87
CA SER A 138 -18.67 -22.51 22.38
C SER A 138 -19.02 -21.50 21.27
N LEU A 139 -19.09 -21.96 20.03
CA LEU A 139 -19.62 -21.19 18.91
C LEU A 139 -21.14 -21.34 18.89
N ASN A 140 -21.87 -20.30 19.31
CA ASN A 140 -23.31 -20.23 19.05
C ASN A 140 -23.52 -19.70 17.63
N ALA A 141 -23.67 -20.61 16.68
CA ALA A 141 -24.33 -20.32 15.41
C ALA A 141 -25.85 -20.35 15.63
N HIS A 142 -26.51 -19.18 15.60
CA HIS A 142 -27.96 -19.08 15.38
C HIS A 142 -28.23 -17.88 14.46
N SER A 143 -28.65 -18.18 13.23
CA SER A 143 -29.44 -17.31 12.35
C SER A 143 -30.91 -17.78 12.40
N PRO A 144 -31.92 -17.11 11.79
CA PRO A 144 -32.08 -15.71 11.36
C PRO A 144 -33.45 -15.08 11.74
N ARG A 145 -33.71 -13.86 11.20
CA ARG A 145 -34.96 -13.04 11.13
C ARG A 145 -35.14 -12.07 12.31
N GLN A 146 -35.50 -10.79 12.11
CA GLN A 146 -36.36 -10.20 11.09
C GLN A 146 -36.08 -8.68 10.93
N THR A 147 -36.39 -8.20 9.73
CA THR A 147 -36.39 -6.84 9.20
C THR A 147 -37.14 -5.82 10.07
N ILE A 148 -36.68 -4.56 10.10
CA ILE A 148 -37.50 -3.33 9.90
C ILE A 148 -36.56 -2.15 9.62
N ALA A 149 -36.90 -1.41 8.57
CA ALA A 149 -36.23 -0.20 8.11
C ALA A 149 -36.72 1.04 8.86
N ALA A 150 -35.84 2.02 9.05
CA ALA A 150 -36.20 3.43 9.19
C ALA A 150 -35.02 4.31 8.75
N ASN A 151 -34.99 4.66 7.46
CA ASN A 151 -34.25 5.82 6.97
C ASN A 151 -35.22 7.01 6.94
N THR A 152 -34.86 8.13 7.55
CA THR A 152 -35.57 9.40 7.38
C THR A 152 -34.55 10.48 6.98
N PRO A 153 -34.67 11.08 5.79
CA PRO A 153 -33.80 12.18 5.37
C PRO A 153 -34.29 13.50 5.96
N ARG A 154 -33.38 14.25 6.59
CA ARG A 154 -33.61 15.65 6.99
C ARG A 154 -33.35 16.56 5.79
N LEU A 155 -34.43 16.95 5.10
CA LEU A 155 -34.43 18.07 4.15
C LEU A 155 -34.67 19.37 4.91
N VAL A 156 -33.70 20.27 4.88
CA VAL A 156 -33.80 21.64 5.41
C VAL A 156 -34.34 22.52 4.28
N LEU A 157 -35.56 23.02 4.42
CA LEU A 157 -36.11 24.04 3.53
C LEU A 157 -35.61 25.41 3.98
N ARG A 158 -34.88 26.12 3.11
CA ARG A 158 -34.69 27.58 3.18
C ARG A 158 -35.93 28.23 2.57
N ALA A 159 -36.59 29.11 3.32
CA ALA A 159 -37.54 30.08 2.76
C ALA A 159 -36.83 31.43 2.60
N ALA A 160 -37.22 32.12 1.53
CA ALA A 160 -36.83 33.47 1.15
C ALA A 160 -37.36 34.55 2.10
#